data_AF-A0A4Y9LF76-F1
#
_entry.id   AF-A0A4Y9LF76-F1
#
_cell.length_a   1.000
_cell.length_b   1.000
_cell.length_c   1.000
_cell.angle_alpha   90.00
_cell.angle_beta   90.00
_cell.angle_gamma   90.00
#
_symmetry.space_group_name_H-M   'P 1'
#
loop_
_entity.id
_entity.type
_entity.pdbx_description
1 polymer ?
#
loop_
_entity_poly.entity_id
_entity_poly.type
_entity_poly.pdbx_seq_one_letter_code
_entity_poly.pdbx_strand_id
1 'polypeptide(L)' 'MAFVQFTQPDDQPIVINTDRIVTATPLPDGQGTRITLNNGGHQDVKQLIADVQRQLNISG' A
#
# COMPACT_ATOMS: atom_id res chain seq x y z
N MET A 1 7.55 -11.24 10.28
CA MET A 1 6.26 -10.87 9.70
C MET A 1 5.93 -9.47 10.15
N ALA A 2 6.07 -8.50 9.25
CA ALA A 2 5.72 -7.12 9.51
C ALA A 2 4.39 -6.77 8.85
N PHE A 3 3.62 -5.93 9.51
CA PHE A 3 2.32 -5.47 9.04
C PHE A 3 2.33 -3.96 8.99
N VAL A 4 1.75 -3.42 7.94
CA VAL A 4 1.57 -1.98 7.75
C VAL A 4 0.09 -1.68 7.60
N GLN A 5 -0.36 -0.61 8.22
CA GLN A 5 -1.74 -0.14 8.10
C GLN A 5 -1.80 1.04 7.13
N PHE A 6 -2.57 0.88 6.06
CA PHE A 6 -2.91 1.93 5.12
C PHE A 6 -4.37 2.35 5.28
N THR A 7 -4.79 3.33 4.50
CA THR A 7 -6.19 3.73 4.44
C THR A 7 -6.66 3.63 3.00
N GLN A 8 -7.77 2.96 2.79
CA GLN A 8 -8.39 2.83 1.49
C GLN A 8 -9.01 4.17 1.05
N PRO A 9 -9.38 4.31 -0.24
CA PRO A 9 -10.04 5.51 -0.76
C PRO A 9 -11.38 5.84 -0.06
N ASP A 10 -12.04 4.85 0.54
CA ASP A 10 -13.29 5.00 1.29
C ASP A 10 -13.07 5.30 2.79
N ASP A 11 -11.86 5.72 3.15
CA ASP A 11 -11.42 5.98 4.52
C ASP A 11 -11.35 4.76 5.45
N GLN A 12 -11.56 3.55 4.94
CA GLN A 12 -11.40 2.34 5.75
C GLN A 12 -9.93 1.99 5.98
N PRO A 13 -9.51 1.68 7.23
CA PRO A 13 -8.18 1.18 7.48
C PRO A 13 -8.02 -0.23 6.90
N ILE A 14 -6.87 -0.50 6.29
CA ILE A 14 -6.49 -1.84 5.83
C ILE A 14 -5.12 -2.19 6.36
N VAL A 15 -4.97 -3.41 6.89
CA VAL A 15 -3.69 -3.94 7.34
C VAL A 15 -3.18 -4.93 6.31
N ILE A 16 -1.97 -4.70 5.81
CA ILE A 16 -1.34 -5.54 4.79
C ILE A 16 -0.04 -6.10 5.36
N ASN A 17 0.17 -7.40 5.20
CA ASN A 17 1.45 -8.03 5.49
C ASN A 17 2.47 -7.57 4.45
N THR A 18 3.56 -6.94 4.88
CA THR A 18 4.58 -6.38 4.00
C THR A 18 5.29 -7.46 3.19
N ASP A 19 5.42 -8.67 3.73
CA ASP A 19 6.00 -9.83 3.03
C ASP A 19 5.18 -10.25 1.80
N ARG A 20 3.92 -9.79 1.71
CA ARG A 20 3.04 -10.04 0.56
C ARG A 20 3.08 -8.94 -0.48
N ILE A 21 3.71 -7.81 -0.21
CA ILE A 21 3.74 -6.66 -1.12
C ILE A 21 4.89 -6.88 -2.12
N VAL A 22 4.56 -6.83 -3.41
CA VAL A 22 5.54 -6.95 -4.50
C VAL A 22 5.95 -5.58 -4.99
N THR A 23 4.96 -4.72 -5.25
CA THR A 23 5.21 -3.35 -5.73
C THR A 23 4.18 -2.37 -5.18
N ALA A 24 4.55 -1.10 -5.17
CA ALA A 24 3.65 0.02 -4.95
C ALA A 24 3.80 0.98 -6.12
N THR A 25 2.70 1.38 -6.75
CA THR A 25 2.69 2.28 -7.92
C THR A 25 1.65 3.38 -7.72
N PRO A 26 1.94 4.64 -8.12
CA PRO A 26 0.95 5.71 -8.03
C PRO A 26 -0.30 5.39 -8.86
N LEU A 27 -1.47 5.82 -8.38
CA LEU A 27 -2.70 5.73 -9.15
C LEU A 27 -2.69 6.71 -10.34
N PRO A 28 -3.44 6.42 -11.43
CA PRO A 28 -3.46 7.28 -12.63
C PRO A 28 -3.97 8.71 -12.38
N ASP A 29 -4.79 8.90 -11.35
CA ASP A 29 -5.31 10.20 -10.92
C ASP A 29 -4.35 10.97 -10.01
N GLY A 30 -3.25 10.35 -9.58
CA GLY A 30 -2.28 10.90 -8.65
C GLY A 30 -2.77 11.00 -7.20
N GLN A 31 -3.96 10.50 -6.86
CA GLN A 31 -4.59 10.65 -5.53
C GLN A 31 -4.48 9.39 -4.67
N GLY A 32 -3.41 8.62 -4.85
CA GLY A 32 -3.15 7.45 -4.04
C GLY A 32 -2.12 6.51 -4.65
N THR A 33 -2.11 5.29 -4.11
CA THR A 33 -1.16 4.26 -4.48
C THR A 33 -1.85 2.93 -4.63
N ARG A 34 -1.55 2.22 -5.71
CA ARG A 34 -1.90 0.81 -5.89
C ARG A 34 -0.79 -0.06 -5.34
N ILE A 35 -1.12 -0.89 -4.38
CA ILE A 35 -0.25 -1.92 -3.81
C ILE A 35 -0.54 -3.23 -4.51
N THR A 36 0.47 -3.82 -5.13
CA THR A 36 0.38 -5.13 -5.78
C THR A 36 0.86 -6.20 -4.82
N LEU A 37 0.01 -7.22 -4.62
CA LEU A 37 0.30 -8.34 -3.75
C LEU A 37 0.82 -9.54 -4.55
N ASN A 38 1.56 -10.41 -3.87
CA ASN A 38 2.16 -11.60 -4.46
C ASN A 38 1.16 -12.67 -4.93
N ASN A 39 -0.12 -12.52 -4.58
CA ASN A 39 -1.22 -13.35 -5.07
C ASN A 39 -1.88 -12.78 -6.34
N GLY A 40 -1.32 -11.73 -6.95
CA GLY A 40 -1.90 -11.04 -8.11
C GLY A 40 -3.06 -10.10 -7.76
N GLY A 41 -3.43 -9.99 -6.48
CA GLY A 41 -4.39 -9.00 -6.01
C GLY A 41 -3.77 -7.62 -5.92
N HIS A 42 -4.61 -6.59 -6.01
CA HIS A 42 -4.21 -5.21 -5.78
C HIS A 42 -5.05 -4.58 -4.67
N GLN A 43 -4.48 -3.65 -3.93
CA GLN A 43 -5.15 -2.84 -2.94
C GLN A 43 -4.84 -1.38 -3.22
N ASP A 44 -5.86 -0.58 -3.44
CA ASP A 44 -5.70 0.85 -3.62
C ASP A 44 -5.78 1.53 -2.26
N VAL A 45 -4.88 2.48 -2.03
CA VAL A 45 -4.78 3.22 -0.79
C VAL A 45 -4.72 4.71 -1.09
N LYS A 46 -5.31 5.53 -0.21
CA LYS A 46 -5.35 6.99 -0.37
C LYS A 46 -3.98 7.65 -0.17
N GLN A 47 -3.03 6.93 0.44
CA GLN A 47 -1.68 7.44 0.66
C GLN A 47 -0.93 7.59 -0.66
N LEU A 48 -0.16 8.68 -0.77
CA LEU A 48 0.74 8.90 -1.90
C LEU A 48 1.90 7.91 -1.87
N ILE A 49 2.48 7.66 -3.05
CA ILE A 49 3.52 6.64 -3.22
C ILE A 49 4.73 6.89 -2.30
N ALA A 50 5.09 8.15 -2.06
CA ALA A 50 6.18 8.51 -1.16
C ALA A 50 5.91 8.08 0.30
N ASP A 51 4.68 8.23 0.77
CA ASP A 51 4.32 7.84 2.13
C ASP A 51 4.20 6.32 2.26
N VAL A 52 3.67 5.65 1.24
CA VAL A 52 3.66 4.18 1.17
C VAL A 52 5.08 3.64 1.25
N GLN A 53 5.99 4.13 0.39
CA GLN A 53 7.39 3.68 0.39
C GLN A 53 8.08 3.93 1.73
N ARG A 54 7.85 5.08 2.37
CA ARG A 54 8.40 5.36 3.72
C ARG A 54 7.92 4.33 4.74
N GLN A 55 6.63 4.02 4.77
CA GLN A 55 6.09 3.06 5.74
C GLN A 55 6.61 1.64 5.50
N LEU A 56 6.75 1.24 4.23
CA LEU A 56 7.33 -0.06 3.88
C LEU A 56 8.80 -0.17 4.32
N ASN A 57 9.58 0.89 4.14
CA ASN A 57 10.99 0.92 4.56
C ASN A 57 11.18 0.92 6.08
N ILE A 58 10.20 1.42 6.86
CA ILE A 58 10.23 1.36 8.34
C ILE A 58 9.87 -0.05 8.83
N SER A 59 9.05 -0.76 8.06
CA SER A 59 8.50 -2.07 8.45
C SER A 59 9.41 -3.25 8.06
N GLY A 60 10.40 -3.04 7.19
CA GLY A 60 11.39 -4.04 6.77
C GLY A 60 12.70 -3.92 7.53
#